data_AF-A0A1M4X5X1-F1
#
_entry.id   AF-A0A1M4X5X1-F1
#
_cell.length_a   1.000
_cell.length_b   1.000
_cell.length_c   1.000
_cell.angle_alpha   90.00
_cell.angle_beta   90.00
_cell.angle_gamma   90.00
#
_symmetry.space_group_name_H-M   'P 1'
#
loop_
_entity.id
_entity.type
_entity.pdbx_description
1 polymer ?
#
loop_
_entity_poly.entity_id
_entity_poly.type
_entity_poly.pdbx_seq_one_letter_code
_entity_poly.pdbx_strand_id
1 'polypeptide(L)'
;MSLGIEYSVVFAYIMALGLLFLLGWILFIPIKIFLKFLFNTIIGGILLYILNVFGSFVGIGIALNPVTAIVAGLLGIPGIILMLLLKHILL
;
A
#
# COMPACT_ATOMS: atom_id res chain seq x y z
N MET A 1 9.07 27.75 46.62
CA MET A 1 7.83 27.50 45.86
C MET A 1 7.49 26.03 46.01
N SER A 2 6.55 25.70 46.90
CA SER A 2 5.95 24.36 46.94
C SER A 2 5.24 24.16 45.61
N LEU A 3 5.63 23.15 44.82
CA LEU A 3 4.89 22.76 43.64
C LEU A 3 3.53 22.25 44.10
N GLY A 4 2.53 23.15 44.14
CA GLY A 4 1.13 22.86 44.46
C GLY A 4 0.44 22.11 43.32
N ILE A 5 1.08 21.06 42.81
CA ILE A 5 0.51 20.23 41.76
C ILE A 5 -0.39 19.22 42.45
N GLU A 6 -1.69 19.40 42.26
CA GLU A 6 -2.68 18.42 42.69
C GLU A 6 -2.47 17.10 41.95
N TYR A 7 -2.56 15.98 42.67
CA TYR A 7 -2.40 14.64 42.10
C TYR A 7 -3.39 14.36 40.95
N SER A 8 -4.54 15.03 40.94
CA SER A 8 -5.52 15.04 39.85
C SER A 8 -4.92 15.48 38.52
N VAL A 9 -4.10 16.54 38.54
CA VAL A 9 -3.45 17.11 37.35
C VAL A 9 -2.41 16.14 36.80
N VAL A 10 -1.65 15.48 37.67
CA VAL A 10 -0.66 14.46 37.28
C VAL A 10 -1.35 13.28 36.57
N PHE A 11 -2.44 12.77 37.15
CA PHE A 11 -3.20 11.68 36.54
C PHE A 11 -3.84 12.07 35.21
N ALA A 12 -4.42 13.26 35.11
CA ALA A 12 -4.98 13.77 33.87
C ALA A 12 -3.92 13.88 32.76
N TYR A 13 -2.71 14.32 33.10
CA TYR A 13 -1.60 14.43 32.14
C TYR A 13 -1.14 13.06 31.63
N ILE A 14 -1.01 12.08 32.52
CA ILE A 14 -0.66 10.70 32.14
C ILE A 14 -1.74 10.11 31.21
N MET A 15 -3.01 10.31 31.54
CA MET A 15 -4.12 9.80 30.75
C MET A 15 -4.18 10.50 29.36
N ALA A 16 -3.97 11.81 29.31
CA ALA A 16 -3.93 12.58 28.07
C ALA A 16 -2.75 12.16 27.16
N LEU A 17 -1.56 11.98 27.73
CA LEU A 17 -0.40 11.48 26.99
C LEU A 17 -0.62 10.05 26.49
N GLY A 18 -1.24 9.18 27.28
CA GLY A 18 -1.59 7.81 26.88
C GLY A 18 -2.57 7.78 25.71
N LEU A 19 -3.62 8.61 25.76
CA LEU A 19 -4.57 8.78 24.65
C LEU A 19 -3.91 9.32 23.39
N LEU A 20 -3.04 10.32 23.53
CA LEU A 20 -2.30 10.89 22.40
C LEU A 20 -1.40 9.83 21.74
N PHE A 21 -0.73 9.01 22.53
CA PHE A 21 0.12 7.93 22.02
C PHE A 21 -0.69 6.87 21.26
N LEU A 22 -1.86 6.47 21.79
CA LEU A 22 -2.76 5.52 21.11
C LEU A 22 -3.26 6.06 19.78
N LEU A 23 -3.69 7.33 19.75
CA LEU A 23 -4.16 7.99 18.52
C LEU A 23 -3.04 8.10 17.48
N GLY A 24 -1.84 8.50 17.91
CA GLY A 24 -0.67 8.53 17.04
C GLY A 24 -0.36 7.15 16.46
N TRP A 25 -0.30 6.13 17.32
CA TRP A 25 0.00 4.76 16.91
C TRP A 25 -0.98 4.21 15.87
N ILE A 26 -2.28 4.41 16.09
CA ILE A 26 -3.34 3.99 15.16
C ILE A 26 -3.17 4.61 13.77
N LEU A 27 -2.73 5.88 13.70
CA LEU A 27 -2.48 6.58 12.44
C LEU A 27 -1.19 6.13 11.74
N PHE A 28 -0.16 5.72 12.48
CA PHE A 28 1.11 5.29 11.91
C PHE A 28 1.06 3.91 11.26
N ILE A 29 0.21 2.99 11.74
CA ILE A 29 0.03 1.65 11.16
C ILE A 29 -0.37 1.69 9.66
N PRO A 30 -1.45 2.39 9.25
CA PRO A 30 -1.90 2.38 7.85
C PRO A 30 -0.89 3.04 6.91
N ILE A 31 -0.12 4.04 7.38
CA ILE A 31 0.92 4.71 6.59
C ILE A 31 1.98 3.70 6.15
N LYS A 32 2.46 2.86 7.07
CA LYS A 32 3.47 1.82 6.75
C LYS A 32 2.95 0.83 5.71
N ILE A 33 1.68 0.44 5.81
CA ILE A 33 1.03 -0.45 4.85
C ILE A 33 0.92 0.23 3.49
N PHE A 34 0.49 1.49 3.45
CA PHE A 34 0.35 2.25 2.20
C PHE A 34 1.68 2.39 1.46
N LEU A 35 2.78 2.68 2.17
CA LEU A 35 4.11 2.72 1.57
C LEU A 35 4.50 1.36 0.97
N LYS A 36 4.26 0.25 1.68
CA LYS A 36 4.53 -1.09 1.17
C LYS A 36 3.73 -1.39 -0.11
N PHE A 37 2.45 -1.02 -0.13
CA PHE A 37 1.59 -1.16 -1.32
C PHE A 37 2.10 -0.33 -2.50
N LEU A 38 2.58 0.89 -2.25
CA LEU A 38 3.14 1.74 -3.28
C LEU A 38 4.38 1.10 -3.93
N PHE A 39 5.31 0.59 -3.13
CA PHE A 39 6.49 -0.11 -3.65
C PHE A 39 6.12 -1.37 -4.45
N ASN A 40 5.20 -2.19 -3.93
CA ASN A 40 4.71 -3.36 -4.65
C ASN A 40 4.07 -2.99 -6.00
N THR A 41 3.29 -1.90 -6.03
CA THR A 41 2.66 -1.37 -7.26
C THR A 41 3.69 -0.91 -8.27
N ILE A 42 4.74 -0.22 -7.84
CA ILE A 42 5.84 0.22 -8.71
C ILE A 42 6.54 -1.00 -9.32
N ILE A 43 6.87 -2.00 -8.50
CA ILE A 43 7.50 -3.25 -8.97
C ILE A 43 6.58 -3.97 -9.97
N GLY A 44 5.29 -4.07 -9.67
CA GLY A 44 4.29 -4.66 -10.56
C GLY A 44 4.15 -3.92 -11.90
N GLY A 45 4.17 -2.59 -11.85
CA GLY A 45 4.18 -1.73 -13.04
C GLY A 45 5.43 -1.92 -13.89
N ILE A 46 6.61 -2.05 -13.26
CA ILE A 46 7.87 -2.36 -13.95
C ILE A 46 7.79 -3.74 -14.60
N LEU A 47 7.28 -4.75 -13.88
CA LEU A 47 7.09 -6.10 -14.43
C LEU A 47 6.15 -6.07 -15.65
N LEU A 48 5.02 -5.37 -15.55
CA LEU A 48 4.08 -5.21 -16.65
C LEU A 48 4.70 -4.48 -17.84
N TYR A 49 5.49 -3.44 -17.60
CA TYR A 49 6.19 -2.72 -18.66
C TYR A 49 7.15 -3.64 -19.41
N ILE A 50 7.97 -4.40 -18.68
CA ILE A 50 8.87 -5.41 -19.24
C ILE A 50 8.06 -6.41 -20.08
N LEU A 51 6.97 -6.95 -19.51
CA LEU A 51 6.13 -7.91 -20.22
C LEU A 51 5.47 -7.32 -21.46
N ASN A 52 5.12 -6.04 -21.47
CA ASN A 52 4.52 -5.39 -22.64
C ASN A 52 5.57 -5.19 -23.76
N VAL A 53 6.82 -4.88 -23.40
CA VAL A 53 7.94 -4.78 -24.35
C VAL A 53 8.25 -6.14 -24.99
N PHE A 54 8.39 -7.20 -24.19
CA PHE A 54 8.66 -8.55 -24.70
C PHE A 54 7.42 -9.20 -25.34
N GLY A 55 6.24 -8.94 -24.79
CA GLY A 55 4.95 -9.46 -25.26
C GLY A 55 4.47 -8.80 -26.55
N SER A 56 4.94 -7.58 -26.86
CA SER A 56 4.69 -6.94 -28.15
C SER A 56 5.20 -7.77 -29.34
N PHE A 57 6.24 -8.59 -29.16
CA PHE A 57 6.71 -9.52 -30.20
C PHE A 57 5.75 -10.70 -30.45
N VAL A 58 4.91 -11.02 -29.46
CA VAL A 58 3.93 -12.12 -29.50
C VAL A 58 2.51 -11.59 -29.76
N GLY A 59 2.32 -10.26 -29.88
CA GLY A 59 1.00 -9.62 -30.00
C GLY A 59 0.19 -9.61 -28.69
N ILE A 60 0.84 -9.93 -27.58
CA ILE A 60 0.22 -10.07 -26.26
C ILE A 60 0.65 -8.89 -25.39
N GLY A 61 -0.19 -7.85 -25.34
CA GLY A 61 0.02 -6.66 -24.51
C GLY A 61 -1.15 -6.38 -23.56
N ILE A 62 -0.85 -6.08 -22.29
CA ILE A 62 -1.81 -5.56 -21.31
C ILE A 62 -1.60 -4.05 -21.21
N ALA A 63 -2.68 -3.29 -21.11
CA ALA A 63 -2.60 -1.84 -20.90
C ALA A 63 -1.84 -1.53 -19.61
N LEU A 64 -0.80 -0.69 -19.70
CA LEU A 64 -0.07 -0.20 -18.53
C LEU A 64 -0.86 0.98 -17.95
N ASN A 65 -1.63 0.72 -16.90
CA ASN A 65 -2.37 1.74 -16.18
C ASN A 65 -2.21 1.51 -14.66
N PRO A 66 -2.57 2.49 -13.81
CA PRO A 66 -2.42 2.35 -12.36
C PRO A 66 -3.16 1.12 -11.81
N VAL A 67 -4.32 0.78 -12.38
CA VAL A 67 -5.13 -0.37 -11.95
C VAL A 67 -4.41 -1.69 -12.24
N THR A 68 -3.90 -1.89 -13.45
CA THR A 68 -3.15 -3.09 -13.86
C THR A 68 -1.82 -3.18 -13.15
N ALA A 69 -1.13 -2.05 -12.91
CA ALA A 69 0.09 -2.01 -12.10
C ALA A 69 -0.14 -2.42 -10.65
N ILE A 70 -1.27 -2.00 -10.03
CA ILE A 70 -1.65 -2.44 -8.68
C ILE A 70 -1.96 -3.94 -8.67
N VAL A 71 -2.74 -4.42 -9.65
CA VAL A 71 -3.08 -5.86 -9.75
C VAL A 71 -1.83 -6.71 -9.98
N ALA A 72 -0.93 -6.30 -10.87
CA ALA A 72 0.36 -6.96 -11.10
C ALA A 72 1.31 -6.81 -9.91
N GLY A 73 1.25 -5.72 -9.15
CA GLY A 73 2.07 -5.51 -7.96
C GLY A 73 1.61 -6.30 -6.74
N LEU A 74 0.30 -6.56 -6.65
CA LEU A 74 -0.30 -7.37 -5.60
C LEU A 74 -0.18 -8.87 -5.89
N LEU A 75 -0.47 -9.26 -7.13
CA LEU A 75 -0.53 -10.67 -7.53
C LEU A 75 0.75 -11.13 -8.23
N GLY A 76 1.64 -10.24 -8.66
CA GLY A 76 2.87 -10.60 -9.38
C GLY A 76 2.60 -11.25 -10.75
N ILE A 77 3.44 -12.23 -11.09
CA ILE A 77 3.32 -13.05 -12.31
C ILE A 77 1.93 -13.70 -12.46
N PRO A 78 1.34 -14.35 -11.42
CA PRO A 78 0.00 -14.93 -11.57
C PRO A 78 -1.07 -13.87 -11.88
N GLY A 79 -0.94 -12.64 -11.38
CA GLY A 79 -1.84 -11.54 -11.76
C GLY A 79 -1.76 -11.18 -13.23
N ILE A 80 -0.56 -11.21 -13.79
CA ILE A 80 -0.37 -10.92 -15.21
C ILE A 80 -0.94 -12.05 -16.08
N ILE A 81 -0.71 -13.31 -15.71
CA ILE A 81 -1.33 -14.47 -16.38
C ILE A 81 -2.86 -14.36 -16.34
N LEU A 82 -3.42 -14.01 -15.18
CA LEU A 82 -4.87 -13.84 -15.03
C LEU A 82 -5.39 -12.72 -15.95
N MET A 83 -4.73 -11.57 -15.99
CA MET A 83 -5.10 -10.46 -16.88
C MET A 83 -5.01 -10.85 -18.37
N LEU A 84 -4.03 -11.68 -18.75
CA LEU A 84 -3.92 -12.21 -20.10
C LEU A 84 -5.06 -13.17 -20.45
N LEU A 85 -5.39 -14.10 -19.55
CA LEU A 85 -6.52 -15.01 -19.72
C LEU A 85 -7.84 -14.24 -19.81
N LEU A 86 -8.02 -13.23 -18.96
CA LEU A 86 -9.20 -12.39 -18.95
C LEU A 86 -9.35 -11.64 -20.28
N LYS A 87 -8.24 -11.10 -20.80
CA LYS A 87 -8.21 -10.45 -22.12
C LYS A 87 -8.57 -11.42 -23.25
N HIS A 88 -8.20 -12.69 -23.16
CA HIS A 88 -8.50 -13.69 -24.19
C HIS A 88 -9.92 -14.27 -24.11
N ILE A 89 -10.55 -14.21 -22.92
CA ILE A 89 -11.94 -14.66 -22.72
C ILE A 89 -12.96 -13.56 -23.05
N LEU A 90 -12.64 -12.30 -22.73
CA LEU A 90 -13.56 -11.16 -22.92
C LEU A 90 -13.47 -10.51 -24.30
N LEU A 91 -12.44 -10.81 -25.09
CA LEU A 91 -12.09 -10.17 -26.36
C LEU A 91 -11.75 -11.26 -27.38
#